data_AF-A0A939F391-F1
#
_entry.id   AF-A0A939F391-F1
#
_cell.length_a   1.000
_cell.length_b   1.000
_cell.length_c   1.000
_cell.angle_alpha   90.00
_cell.angle_beta   90.00
_cell.angle_gamma   90.00
#
_symmetry.space_group_name_H-M   'P 1'
#
loop_
_entity.id
_entity.type
_entity.pdbx_description
1 polymer ?
#
loop_
_entity_poly.entity_id
_entity_poly.type
_entity_poly.pdbx_seq_one_letter_code
_entity_poly.pdbx_strand_id
1 'polypeptide(L)'
;MELTLLGTGAPDGLPRPACPCAACATAVGGRARAATALLLDGTLLLDLTPGAVFAAARAGHSLTGVTQVLLTHPHDGPAVELPPGLPAAARIPDGRVLSLLGGHRVRAVPMDSPGTGYDVTSPEGERLLYLPPGGSPSGLADGSPHTYDMVVADVLGRPDALARLRGAGAIGPTTDIVAVHLDHDVPPGPELDRRLAAAGARAVPDGTTLVVGAFPIYGAPPDLPRRTLVLGGARSGKSVEAERRLEAFPEVVYVATGGTREGDPEWASRVGLHRDRRPGAWRTEETCDLVPLLEEDDGPALLIDCLSLWLTDAMDQVGAWDDAKWAADGERALRALVTELVAAVRATRRTVVAVSNEVGSGVVPATASGRRFRDELGRLNAAFAGECEHVLLVVAGQALVLRG
;
A
#
# COMPACT_ATOMS: atom_id res chain seq x y z
N MET A 1 3.68 -1.28 -26.66
CA MET A 1 2.66 -0.23 -26.40
C MET A 1 3.23 0.93 -25.56
N GLU A 2 3.09 2.17 -26.03
CA GLU A 2 3.44 3.41 -25.30
C GLU A 2 2.21 3.99 -24.58
N LEU A 3 2.38 4.35 -23.32
CA LEU A 3 1.37 4.96 -22.45
C LEU A 3 1.85 6.33 -21.99
N THR A 4 1.16 7.39 -22.37
CA THR A 4 1.42 8.75 -21.85
C THR A 4 0.36 9.14 -20.83
N LEU A 5 0.80 9.45 -19.60
CA LEU A 5 -0.08 9.90 -18.53
C LEU A 5 -0.26 11.42 -18.62
N LEU A 6 -1.30 11.87 -19.32
CA LEU A 6 -1.58 13.30 -19.53
C LEU A 6 -1.94 14.01 -18.21
N GLY A 7 -2.56 13.28 -17.29
CA GLY A 7 -2.84 13.68 -15.92
C GLY A 7 -2.81 12.45 -15.01
N THR A 8 -2.57 12.68 -13.72
CA THR A 8 -2.43 11.61 -12.71
C THR A 8 -3.17 11.91 -11.40
N GLY A 9 -3.88 13.03 -11.34
CA GLY A 9 -4.66 13.45 -10.18
C GLY A 9 -6.07 12.89 -10.19
N ALA A 10 -6.76 13.04 -9.07
CA ALA A 10 -8.19 12.78 -8.97
C ALA A 10 -9.01 13.66 -9.95
N PRO A 11 -10.33 13.45 -10.13
CA PRO A 11 -11.13 14.18 -11.11
C PRO A 11 -11.09 15.71 -11.01
N ASP A 12 -10.90 16.26 -9.82
CA ASP A 12 -10.75 17.71 -9.58
C ASP A 12 -9.31 18.22 -9.80
N GLY A 13 -8.36 17.32 -10.06
CA GLY A 13 -6.92 17.57 -10.02
C GLY A 13 -6.37 17.76 -8.60
N LEU A 14 -5.05 17.98 -8.53
CA LEU A 14 -4.31 18.28 -7.31
C LEU A 14 -3.36 19.44 -7.63
N PRO A 15 -3.54 20.64 -7.06
CA PRO A 15 -4.42 20.97 -5.95
C PRO A 15 -5.88 21.09 -6.38
N ARG A 16 -6.79 20.71 -5.49
CA ARG A 16 -8.23 20.98 -5.70
C ARG A 16 -8.50 22.48 -5.69
N PRO A 17 -9.31 23.01 -6.62
CA PRO A 17 -9.70 24.41 -6.62
C PRO A 17 -10.31 24.82 -5.27
N ALA A 18 -9.92 25.98 -4.74
CA ALA A 18 -10.41 26.55 -3.48
C ALA A 18 -10.15 25.73 -2.20
N CYS A 19 -9.38 24.64 -2.25
CA CYS A 19 -9.05 23.87 -1.05
C CYS A 19 -7.79 24.42 -0.35
N PRO A 20 -7.87 24.85 0.93
CA PRO A 20 -6.74 25.42 1.65
C PRO A 20 -5.90 24.36 2.41
N CYS A 21 -6.13 23.06 2.20
CA CYS A 21 -5.42 22.03 2.96
C CYS A 21 -3.92 21.99 2.65
N ALA A 22 -3.12 21.40 3.55
CA ALA A 22 -1.67 21.34 3.41
C ALA A 22 -1.21 20.60 2.13
N ALA A 23 -1.93 19.54 1.72
CA ALA A 23 -1.63 18.82 0.49
C ALA A 23 -1.80 19.73 -0.74
N CYS A 24 -2.94 20.41 -0.86
CA CYS A 24 -3.19 21.38 -1.93
C CYS A 24 -2.20 22.55 -1.91
N ALA A 25 -1.88 23.08 -0.73
CA ALA A 25 -0.93 24.19 -0.61
C ALA A 25 0.50 23.83 -1.07
N THR A 26 0.87 22.55 -1.02
CA THR A 26 2.20 22.05 -1.41
C THR A 26 2.24 21.37 -2.78
N ALA A 27 1.08 21.05 -3.36
CA ALA A 27 0.93 20.49 -4.70
C ALA A 27 1.08 21.57 -5.78
N VAL A 28 2.29 22.10 -5.94
CA VAL A 28 2.61 23.12 -6.95
C VAL A 28 3.80 22.68 -7.81
N GLY A 29 3.95 23.30 -8.99
CA GLY A 29 5.03 22.96 -9.92
C GLY A 29 4.96 21.50 -10.36
N GLY A 30 6.07 20.76 -10.29
CA GLY A 30 6.12 19.34 -10.66
C GLY A 30 5.33 18.38 -9.75
N ARG A 31 4.71 18.88 -8.67
CA ARG A 31 3.82 18.11 -7.81
C ARG A 31 2.33 18.36 -8.10
N ALA A 32 2.02 19.33 -8.95
CA ALA A 32 0.67 19.53 -9.42
C ALA A 32 0.29 18.41 -10.40
N ARG A 33 -0.97 17.96 -10.33
CA ARG A 33 -1.52 16.89 -11.14
C ARG A 33 -2.85 17.34 -11.75
N ALA A 34 -2.96 17.28 -13.06
CA ALA A 34 -4.22 17.38 -13.77
C ALA A 34 -5.05 16.12 -13.54
N ALA A 35 -6.36 16.23 -13.77
CA ALA A 35 -7.27 15.08 -13.69
C ALA A 35 -6.83 13.96 -14.63
N THR A 36 -6.89 12.72 -14.14
CA THR A 36 -6.31 11.56 -14.83
C THR A 36 -6.86 11.39 -16.24
N ALA A 37 -5.95 11.27 -17.20
CA ALA A 37 -6.22 11.01 -18.60
C ALA A 37 -5.00 10.30 -19.21
N LEU A 38 -5.24 9.25 -19.99
CA LEU A 38 -4.18 8.38 -20.53
C LEU A 38 -4.27 8.32 -22.05
N LEU A 39 -3.14 8.52 -22.73
CA LEU A 39 -3.03 8.39 -24.18
C LEU A 39 -2.18 7.17 -24.52
N LEU A 40 -2.76 6.21 -25.22
CA LEU A 40 -2.10 4.98 -25.65
C LEU A 40 -1.79 5.06 -27.15
N ASP A 41 -0.52 4.90 -27.51
CA ASP A 41 0.02 4.89 -28.87
C ASP A 41 -0.50 6.05 -29.75
N GLY A 42 -0.89 7.19 -29.14
CA GLY A 42 -1.48 8.33 -29.83
C GLY A 42 -2.87 8.10 -30.44
N THR A 43 -3.48 6.92 -30.24
CA THR A 43 -4.71 6.49 -30.95
C THR A 43 -5.90 6.22 -30.05
N LEU A 44 -5.66 5.83 -28.79
CA LEU A 44 -6.70 5.57 -27.79
C LEU A 44 -6.53 6.52 -26.61
N LEU A 45 -7.57 7.30 -26.33
CA LEU A 45 -7.65 8.17 -25.16
C LEU A 45 -8.56 7.53 -24.11
N LEU A 46 -8.03 7.24 -22.93
CA LEU A 46 -8.80 6.80 -21.76
C LEU A 46 -8.98 7.99 -20.82
N ASP A 47 -10.23 8.28 -20.51
CA ASP A 47 -10.72 9.45 -19.79
C ASP A 47 -10.37 10.78 -20.44
N LEU A 48 -11.41 11.48 -20.89
CA LEU A 48 -11.30 12.83 -21.42
C LEU A 48 -11.63 13.85 -20.33
N THR A 49 -10.59 14.48 -19.76
CA THR A 49 -10.73 15.48 -18.71
C THR A 49 -10.52 16.91 -19.22
N PRO A 50 -11.01 17.94 -18.50
CA PRO A 50 -10.70 19.33 -18.81
C PRO A 50 -9.18 19.55 -18.93
N GLY A 51 -8.75 20.14 -20.05
CA GLY A 51 -7.34 20.44 -20.29
C GLY A 51 -6.51 19.28 -20.87
N ALA A 52 -7.09 18.10 -21.12
CA ALA A 52 -6.40 16.95 -21.72
C ALA A 52 -5.68 17.30 -23.04
N VAL A 53 -6.26 18.18 -23.85
CA VAL A 53 -5.66 18.67 -25.12
C VAL A 53 -4.36 19.43 -24.87
N PHE A 54 -4.37 20.34 -23.89
CA PHE A 54 -3.19 21.11 -23.53
C PHE A 54 -2.14 20.24 -22.83
N ALA A 55 -2.59 19.30 -22.00
CA ALA A 55 -1.73 18.30 -21.37
C ALA A 55 -1.00 17.44 -22.41
N ALA A 56 -1.71 16.95 -23.44
CA ALA A 56 -1.12 16.22 -24.56
C ALA A 56 -0.08 17.07 -25.29
N ALA A 57 -0.40 18.32 -25.63
CA ALA A 57 0.54 19.22 -26.29
C ALA A 57 1.81 19.46 -25.46
N ARG A 58 1.69 19.66 -24.14
CA ARG A 58 2.86 19.79 -23.24
C ARG A 58 3.69 18.52 -23.16
N ALA A 59 3.06 17.36 -23.26
CA ALA A 59 3.72 16.07 -23.33
C ALA A 59 4.31 15.76 -24.73
N GLY A 60 4.16 16.66 -25.71
CA GLY A 60 4.68 16.47 -27.06
C GLY A 60 3.77 15.68 -28.00
N HIS A 61 2.51 15.45 -27.64
CA HIS A 61 1.55 14.67 -28.41
C HIS A 61 0.44 15.55 -29.00
N SER A 62 -0.01 15.20 -30.21
CA SER A 62 -1.25 15.71 -30.81
C SER A 62 -2.37 14.70 -30.59
N LEU A 63 -3.59 15.20 -30.30
CA LEU A 63 -4.78 14.34 -30.21
C LEU A 63 -5.48 14.11 -31.56
N THR A 64 -4.96 14.66 -32.65
CA THR A 64 -5.56 14.47 -34.00
C THR A 64 -5.52 13.03 -34.48
N GLY A 65 -4.61 12.20 -33.93
CA GLY A 65 -4.51 10.77 -34.24
C GLY A 65 -5.46 9.90 -33.41
N VAL A 66 -6.16 10.47 -32.43
CA VAL A 66 -7.07 9.72 -31.56
C VAL A 66 -8.26 9.25 -32.37
N THR A 67 -8.43 7.93 -32.44
CA THR A 67 -9.52 7.26 -33.16
C THR A 67 -10.60 6.74 -32.21
N GLN A 68 -10.28 6.61 -30.92
CA GLN A 68 -11.21 6.16 -29.90
C GLN A 68 -11.00 6.93 -28.59
N VAL A 69 -12.11 7.35 -27.99
CA VAL A 69 -12.15 7.91 -26.63
C VAL A 69 -13.03 7.02 -25.76
N LEU A 70 -12.51 6.54 -24.63
CA LEU A 70 -13.24 5.71 -23.67
C LEU A 70 -13.27 6.35 -22.29
N LEU A 71 -14.39 6.22 -21.58
CA LEU A 71 -14.59 6.78 -20.25
C LEU A 71 -14.77 5.69 -19.20
N THR A 72 -13.93 5.70 -18.18
CA THR A 72 -14.01 4.77 -17.04
C THR A 72 -15.11 5.15 -16.07
N HIS A 73 -15.41 6.44 -15.91
CA HIS A 73 -16.44 6.95 -14.99
C HIS A 73 -17.18 8.13 -15.60
N PRO A 74 -18.37 8.49 -15.08
CA PRO A 74 -19.08 9.68 -15.56
C PRO A 74 -18.21 10.89 -15.26
N HIS A 75 -18.07 11.79 -16.24
CA HIS A 75 -17.47 13.09 -15.97
C HIS A 75 -18.52 13.97 -15.30
N ASP A 76 -18.39 14.15 -13.98
CA ASP A 76 -19.21 15.07 -13.18
C ASP A 76 -18.63 16.51 -13.18
N GLY A 77 -17.59 16.75 -13.99
CA GLY A 77 -16.91 18.04 -14.13
C GLY A 77 -17.56 18.99 -15.14
N PRO A 78 -17.02 20.23 -15.27
CA PRO A 78 -17.50 21.18 -16.28
C PRO A 78 -17.36 20.60 -17.70
N ALA A 79 -18.27 20.99 -18.59
CA ALA A 79 -18.26 20.53 -19.98
C ALA A 79 -16.87 20.75 -20.61
N VAL A 80 -16.29 19.67 -21.13
CA VAL A 80 -15.00 19.71 -21.82
C VAL A 80 -15.24 20.20 -23.25
N GLU A 81 -14.63 21.32 -23.63
CA GLU A 81 -14.56 21.68 -25.05
C GLU A 81 -13.73 20.64 -25.80
N LEU A 82 -14.41 19.87 -26.64
CA LEU A 82 -13.82 18.86 -27.49
C LEU A 82 -13.18 19.53 -28.72
N PRO A 83 -11.91 19.19 -29.05
CA PRO A 83 -11.34 19.59 -30.32
C PRO A 83 -12.21 19.09 -31.49
N PRO A 84 -12.40 19.90 -32.54
CA PRO A 84 -13.00 19.43 -33.78
C PRO A 84 -12.26 18.19 -34.29
N GLY A 85 -12.99 17.10 -34.52
CA GLY A 85 -12.42 15.84 -35.03
C GLY A 85 -12.08 14.78 -33.97
N LEU A 86 -12.16 15.10 -32.67
CA LEU A 86 -12.06 14.06 -31.64
C LEU A 86 -13.34 13.19 -31.68
N PRO A 87 -13.23 11.85 -31.67
CA PRO A 87 -14.42 10.99 -31.66
C PRO A 87 -15.23 11.16 -30.38
N ALA A 88 -16.52 10.84 -30.47
CA ALA A 88 -17.41 10.88 -29.31
C ALA A 88 -16.91 9.92 -28.23
N ALA A 89 -16.84 10.42 -27.00
CA ALA A 89 -16.49 9.63 -25.84
C ALA A 89 -17.57 8.57 -25.57
N ALA A 90 -17.15 7.33 -25.34
CA ALA A 90 -18.05 6.22 -25.09
C ALA A 90 -17.62 5.41 -23.87
N ARG A 91 -18.55 4.63 -23.31
CA ARG A 91 -18.21 3.57 -22.35
C ARG A 91 -18.58 2.23 -22.97
N ILE A 92 -17.66 1.28 -22.88
CA ILE A 92 -17.92 -0.11 -23.27
C ILE A 92 -18.70 -0.79 -22.14
N PRO A 93 -19.83 -1.45 -22.42
CA PRO A 93 -20.54 -2.23 -21.42
C PRO A 93 -19.68 -3.36 -20.84
N ASP A 94 -19.83 -3.64 -19.56
CA ASP A 94 -19.00 -4.63 -18.85
C ASP A 94 -18.95 -6.00 -19.55
N GLY A 95 -17.76 -6.61 -19.56
CA GLY A 95 -17.50 -7.90 -20.20
C GLY A 95 -17.42 -7.86 -21.73
N ARG A 96 -17.73 -6.73 -22.37
CA ARG A 96 -17.58 -6.57 -23.83
C ARG A 96 -16.14 -6.25 -24.19
N VAL A 97 -15.77 -6.61 -25.43
CA VAL A 97 -14.47 -6.34 -26.02
C VAL A 97 -14.67 -5.48 -27.26
N LEU A 98 -13.89 -4.41 -27.37
CA LEU A 98 -13.78 -3.56 -28.54
C LEU A 98 -12.42 -3.80 -29.20
N SER A 99 -12.40 -4.01 -30.51
CA SER A 99 -11.15 -4.08 -31.28
C SER A 99 -10.97 -2.77 -32.03
N LEU A 100 -9.81 -2.14 -31.86
CA LEU A 100 -9.49 -0.86 -32.48
C LEU A 100 -8.77 -1.05 -33.82
N LEU A 101 -8.84 -0.04 -34.68
CA LEU A 101 -8.18 -0.06 -35.99
C LEU A 101 -6.66 -0.21 -35.90
N GLY A 102 -6.05 0.28 -34.80
CA GLY A 102 -4.63 0.11 -34.48
C GLY A 102 -4.28 -1.26 -33.87
N GLY A 103 -5.14 -2.27 -34.00
CA GLY A 103 -4.89 -3.65 -33.55
C GLY A 103 -5.05 -3.91 -32.04
N HIS A 104 -5.20 -2.86 -31.24
CA HIS A 104 -5.48 -2.96 -29.81
C HIS A 104 -6.84 -3.62 -29.53
N ARG A 105 -6.89 -4.43 -28.47
CA ARG A 105 -8.14 -5.00 -27.95
C ARG A 105 -8.40 -4.43 -26.56
N VAL A 106 -9.56 -3.81 -26.38
CA VAL A 106 -9.98 -3.20 -25.11
C VAL A 106 -11.16 -3.99 -24.55
N ARG A 107 -10.99 -4.59 -23.37
CA ARG A 107 -12.04 -5.29 -22.63
C ARG A 107 -12.51 -4.44 -21.46
N ALA A 108 -13.82 -4.25 -21.34
CA ALA A 108 -14.44 -3.64 -20.17
C ALA A 108 -14.43 -4.63 -19.00
N VAL A 109 -13.80 -4.23 -17.91
CA VAL A 109 -13.72 -4.98 -16.66
C VAL A 109 -14.77 -4.42 -15.70
N PRO A 110 -15.72 -5.24 -15.23
CA PRO A 110 -16.73 -4.81 -14.27
C PRO A 110 -16.07 -4.45 -12.93
N MET A 111 -16.55 -3.38 -12.29
CA MET A 111 -16.02 -2.85 -11.04
C MET A 111 -16.97 -3.15 -9.87
N ASP A 112 -16.49 -2.98 -8.63
CA ASP A 112 -17.29 -3.04 -7.41
C ASP A 112 -17.95 -1.71 -7.00
N SER A 113 -17.64 -0.65 -7.76
CA SER A 113 -18.19 0.69 -7.65
C SER A 113 -18.63 1.21 -9.02
N PRO A 114 -19.40 2.31 -9.09
CA PRO A 114 -19.81 2.90 -10.36
C PRO A 114 -18.61 3.29 -11.22
N GLY A 115 -18.42 2.58 -12.33
CA GLY A 115 -17.31 2.79 -13.26
C GLY A 115 -17.00 1.52 -14.04
N THR A 116 -16.05 1.60 -14.95
CA THR A 116 -15.58 0.50 -15.78
C THR A 116 -14.07 0.58 -15.87
N GLY A 117 -13.38 -0.51 -15.54
CA GLY A 117 -11.95 -0.64 -15.82
C GLY A 117 -11.71 -1.10 -17.25
N TYR A 118 -10.53 -0.83 -17.78
CA TYR A 118 -10.15 -1.25 -19.12
C TYR A 118 -8.89 -2.12 -19.08
N ASP A 119 -9.04 -3.36 -19.55
CA ASP A 119 -7.93 -4.24 -19.90
C ASP A 119 -7.62 -4.01 -21.39
N VAL A 120 -6.45 -3.45 -21.66
CA VAL A 120 -5.96 -3.16 -23.00
C VAL A 120 -4.85 -4.15 -23.33
N THR A 121 -5.05 -4.89 -24.41
CA THR A 121 -4.03 -5.76 -25.00
C THR A 121 -3.54 -5.14 -26.31
N SER A 122 -2.23 -4.94 -26.42
CA SER A 122 -1.59 -4.44 -27.64
C SER A 122 -1.56 -5.51 -28.75
N PRO A 123 -1.29 -5.13 -30.02
CA PRO A 123 -1.05 -6.09 -31.10
C PRO A 123 0.10 -7.07 -30.82
N GLU A 124 1.12 -6.60 -30.09
CA GLU A 124 2.30 -7.37 -29.70
C GLU A 124 2.06 -8.25 -28.46
N GLY A 125 0.91 -8.10 -27.80
CA GLY A 125 0.46 -8.94 -26.69
C GLY A 125 0.74 -8.36 -25.30
N GLU A 126 1.29 -7.15 -25.19
CA GLU A 126 1.46 -6.47 -23.90
C GLU A 126 0.10 -6.11 -23.30
N ARG A 127 -0.02 -6.21 -21.98
CA ARG A 127 -1.29 -6.06 -21.25
C ARG A 127 -1.20 -4.96 -20.21
N LEU A 128 -2.10 -4.00 -20.34
CA LEU A 128 -2.31 -2.90 -19.41
C LEU A 128 -3.70 -3.01 -18.78
N LEU A 129 -3.78 -2.91 -17.46
CA LEU A 129 -5.04 -2.71 -16.75
C LEU A 129 -5.12 -1.27 -16.25
N TYR A 130 -6.18 -0.55 -16.63
CA TYR A 130 -6.50 0.76 -16.09
C TYR A 130 -7.80 0.73 -15.28
N LEU A 131 -7.74 1.21 -14.04
CA LEU A 131 -8.88 1.23 -13.11
C LEU A 131 -9.40 2.67 -12.87
N PRO A 132 -10.73 2.85 -12.75
CA PRO A 132 -11.33 4.13 -12.37
C PRO A 132 -10.93 4.53 -10.94
N PRO A 133 -11.07 5.83 -10.59
CA PRO A 133 -10.85 6.28 -9.21
C PRO A 133 -11.77 5.52 -8.26
N GLY A 134 -11.24 5.05 -7.13
CA GLY A 134 -12.07 4.33 -6.18
C GLY A 134 -12.65 3.01 -6.69
N GLY A 135 -12.14 2.40 -7.77
CA GLY A 135 -12.66 1.15 -8.34
C GLY A 135 -11.77 -0.07 -8.09
N SER A 136 -12.38 -1.19 -7.69
CA SER A 136 -11.74 -2.51 -7.75
C SER A 136 -12.47 -3.38 -8.76
N PRO A 137 -11.75 -4.23 -9.53
CA PRO A 137 -12.39 -5.26 -10.34
C PRO A 137 -13.33 -6.15 -9.53
N SER A 138 -14.51 -6.41 -10.07
CA SER A 138 -15.45 -7.42 -9.61
C SER A 138 -15.38 -8.64 -10.55
N GLY A 139 -15.39 -9.85 -9.99
CA GLY A 139 -15.40 -11.07 -10.81
C GLY A 139 -14.11 -11.35 -11.61
N LEU A 140 -12.94 -10.92 -11.14
CA LEU A 140 -11.67 -11.52 -11.57
C LEU A 140 -11.77 -13.02 -11.24
N ALA A 141 -11.98 -13.86 -12.25
CA ALA A 141 -11.98 -15.30 -12.05
C ALA A 141 -10.62 -15.75 -11.52
N ASP A 142 -10.61 -16.59 -10.48
CA ASP A 142 -9.40 -17.27 -10.03
C ASP A 142 -8.74 -17.97 -11.24
N GLY A 143 -7.47 -17.64 -11.50
CA GLY A 143 -6.70 -18.27 -12.57
C GLY A 143 -6.80 -17.62 -13.96
N SER A 144 -6.93 -16.29 -14.05
CA SER A 144 -6.54 -15.59 -15.29
C SER A 144 -5.07 -15.94 -15.61
N PRO A 145 -4.77 -16.65 -16.72
CA PRO A 145 -3.47 -17.31 -16.90
C PRO A 145 -2.29 -16.37 -17.15
N HIS A 146 -2.52 -15.05 -17.22
CA HIS A 146 -1.51 -14.08 -17.58
C HIS A 146 -1.56 -12.85 -16.67
N THR A 147 -0.39 -12.49 -16.13
CA THR A 147 -0.14 -11.25 -15.41
C THR A 147 -0.30 -10.05 -16.35
N TYR A 148 -0.66 -8.90 -15.79
CA TYR A 148 -0.52 -7.62 -16.50
C TYR A 148 0.94 -7.19 -16.50
N ASP A 149 1.39 -6.60 -17.59
CA ASP A 149 2.70 -5.96 -17.67
C ASP A 149 2.68 -4.62 -16.91
N MET A 150 1.54 -3.93 -16.94
CA MET A 150 1.33 -2.69 -16.21
C MET A 150 -0.08 -2.60 -15.63
N VAL A 151 -0.19 -2.05 -14.42
CA VAL A 151 -1.46 -1.69 -13.79
C VAL A 151 -1.42 -0.21 -13.43
N VAL A 152 -2.44 0.54 -13.87
CA VAL A 152 -2.62 1.95 -13.57
C VAL A 152 -3.89 2.10 -12.73
N ALA A 153 -3.73 2.51 -11.47
CA ALA A 153 -4.83 2.45 -10.51
C ALA A 153 -4.70 3.49 -9.37
N ASP A 154 -5.79 3.66 -8.63
CA ASP A 154 -5.81 4.37 -7.35
C ASP A 154 -5.26 3.46 -6.23
N VAL A 155 -3.93 3.46 -6.08
CA VAL A 155 -3.23 2.53 -5.18
C VAL A 155 -3.47 2.84 -3.70
N LEU A 156 -3.47 4.12 -3.32
CA LEU A 156 -3.62 4.51 -1.92
C LEU A 156 -5.07 4.71 -1.48
N GLY A 157 -5.98 5.04 -2.40
CA GLY A 157 -7.41 5.09 -2.14
C GLY A 157 -8.08 3.72 -2.17
N ARG A 158 -7.55 2.76 -2.95
CA ARG A 158 -8.06 1.38 -3.07
C ARG A 158 -6.94 0.32 -3.00
N PRO A 159 -6.20 0.21 -1.88
CA PRO A 159 -5.17 -0.82 -1.73
C PRO A 159 -5.73 -2.24 -1.82
N ASP A 160 -7.01 -2.43 -1.46
CA ASP A 160 -7.73 -3.69 -1.58
C ASP A 160 -7.89 -4.16 -3.03
N ALA A 161 -7.98 -3.24 -4.01
CA ALA A 161 -8.00 -3.59 -5.42
C ALA A 161 -6.69 -4.28 -5.82
N LEU A 162 -5.56 -3.79 -5.31
CA LEU A 162 -4.25 -4.36 -5.56
C LEU A 162 -4.09 -5.72 -4.87
N ALA A 163 -4.60 -5.85 -3.63
CA ALA A 163 -4.64 -7.13 -2.91
C ALA A 163 -5.42 -8.20 -3.69
N ARG A 164 -6.60 -7.87 -4.22
CA ARG A 164 -7.40 -8.79 -5.04
C ARG A 164 -6.70 -9.19 -6.33
N LEU A 165 -6.08 -8.23 -7.02
CA LEU A 165 -5.32 -8.50 -8.24
C LEU A 165 -4.12 -9.43 -7.99
N ARG A 166 -3.43 -9.28 -6.85
CA ARG A 166 -2.37 -10.20 -6.42
C ARG A 166 -2.91 -11.59 -6.09
N GLY A 167 -4.00 -11.67 -5.33
CA GLY A 167 -4.64 -12.94 -4.98
C GLY A 167 -5.10 -13.73 -6.20
N ALA A 168 -5.59 -13.03 -7.23
CA ALA A 168 -5.98 -13.64 -8.51
C ALA A 168 -4.79 -13.99 -9.43
N GLY A 169 -3.54 -13.69 -9.04
CA GLY A 169 -2.34 -13.88 -9.87
C GLY A 169 -2.24 -12.93 -11.06
N ALA A 170 -3.03 -11.86 -11.09
CA ALA A 170 -3.05 -10.88 -12.18
C ALA A 170 -1.88 -9.88 -12.09
N ILE A 171 -1.25 -9.75 -10.92
CA ILE A 171 -0.07 -8.93 -10.68
C ILE A 171 1.03 -9.83 -10.15
N GLY A 172 2.21 -9.74 -10.73
CA GLY A 172 3.40 -10.47 -10.32
C GLY A 172 4.59 -9.54 -10.03
N PRO A 173 5.76 -10.13 -9.74
CA PRO A 173 6.99 -9.37 -9.44
C PRO A 173 7.47 -8.45 -10.58
N THR A 174 7.04 -8.71 -11.81
CA THR A 174 7.44 -7.95 -13.01
C THR A 174 6.38 -6.95 -13.45
N THR A 175 5.22 -6.90 -12.80
CA THR A 175 4.16 -5.94 -13.14
C THR A 175 4.54 -4.55 -12.66
N ASP A 176 4.59 -3.56 -13.56
CA ASP A 176 4.79 -2.16 -13.19
C ASP A 176 3.46 -1.57 -12.69
N ILE A 177 3.44 -1.05 -11.46
CA ILE A 177 2.22 -0.53 -10.84
C ILE A 177 2.36 0.99 -10.72
N VAL A 178 1.56 1.71 -11.49
CA VAL A 178 1.58 3.17 -11.57
C VAL A 178 0.36 3.75 -10.86
N ALA A 179 0.61 4.54 -9.82
CA ALA A 179 -0.44 5.20 -9.06
C ALA A 179 -0.94 6.46 -9.80
N VAL A 180 -2.25 6.52 -9.96
CA VAL A 180 -3.00 7.67 -10.51
C VAL A 180 -4.19 7.98 -9.60
N HIS A 181 -5.04 8.92 -10.00
CA HIS A 181 -6.16 9.41 -9.18
C HIS A 181 -5.72 9.97 -7.82
N LEU A 182 -4.50 10.50 -7.75
CA LEU A 182 -3.92 11.02 -6.52
C LEU A 182 -4.60 12.33 -6.12
N ASP A 183 -5.18 12.37 -4.93
CA ASP A 183 -5.94 13.49 -4.42
C ASP A 183 -5.28 14.15 -3.18
N HIS A 184 -5.94 15.14 -2.60
CA HIS A 184 -5.45 15.91 -1.48
C HIS A 184 -5.55 15.21 -0.12
N ASP A 185 -6.12 14.00 -0.09
CA ASP A 185 -6.18 13.11 1.07
C ASP A 185 -4.94 12.19 1.17
N VAL A 186 -4.19 12.04 0.07
CA VAL A 186 -2.88 11.39 0.09
C VAL A 186 -1.79 12.38 0.51
N PRO A 187 -0.81 11.94 1.31
CA PRO A 187 0.29 12.80 1.72
C PRO A 187 1.15 13.19 0.51
N PRO A 188 1.67 14.42 0.43
CA PRO A 188 2.52 14.85 -0.68
C PRO A 188 3.99 14.44 -0.48
N GLY A 189 4.75 14.45 -1.58
CA GLY A 189 6.22 14.38 -1.55
C GLY A 189 6.76 13.01 -1.11
N PRO A 190 7.87 12.95 -0.34
CA PRO A 190 8.55 11.68 -0.04
C PRO A 190 7.68 10.65 0.69
N GLU A 191 6.66 11.10 1.43
CA GLU A 191 5.73 10.22 2.12
C GLU A 191 4.81 9.48 1.11
N LEU A 192 4.42 10.12 0.00
CA LEU A 192 3.72 9.46 -1.09
C LEU A 192 4.54 8.32 -1.65
N ASP A 193 5.79 8.62 -2.03
CA ASP A 193 6.70 7.67 -2.67
C ASP A 193 6.95 6.47 -1.75
N ARG A 194 7.12 6.71 -0.45
CA ARG A 194 7.31 5.67 0.56
C ARG A 194 6.09 4.74 0.68
N ARG A 195 4.88 5.28 0.69
CA ARG A 195 3.65 4.48 0.78
C ARG A 195 3.40 3.66 -0.48
N LEU A 196 3.63 4.27 -1.64
CA LEU A 196 3.54 3.58 -2.92
C LEU A 196 4.59 2.46 -3.01
N ALA A 197 5.82 2.72 -2.60
CA ALA A 197 6.89 1.71 -2.57
C ALA A 197 6.52 0.52 -1.68
N ALA A 198 5.89 0.75 -0.51
CA ALA A 198 5.39 -0.32 0.36
C ALA A 198 4.27 -1.16 -0.29
N ALA A 199 3.56 -0.59 -1.26
CA ALA A 199 2.59 -1.30 -2.08
C ALA A 199 3.18 -1.83 -3.40
N GLY A 200 4.50 -1.71 -3.64
CA GLY A 200 5.16 -2.12 -4.88
C GLY A 200 4.81 -1.24 -6.09
N ALA A 201 4.34 -0.02 -5.83
CA ALA A 201 3.88 0.95 -6.83
C ALA A 201 4.77 2.19 -6.84
N ARG A 202 4.59 3.01 -7.88
CA ARG A 202 5.23 4.33 -8.01
C ARG A 202 4.27 5.36 -8.59
N ALA A 203 4.50 6.62 -8.29
CA ALA A 203 3.85 7.73 -8.99
C ALA A 203 4.81 8.31 -10.02
N VAL A 204 4.25 8.90 -11.08
CA VAL A 204 5.00 9.65 -12.08
C VAL A 204 4.43 11.05 -12.24
N PRO A 205 5.21 12.04 -12.71
CA PRO A 205 4.69 13.34 -13.09
C PRO A 205 3.73 13.25 -14.29
N ASP A 206 2.84 14.22 -14.41
CA ASP A 206 2.03 14.40 -15.62
C ASP A 206 2.92 14.61 -16.86
N GLY A 207 2.46 14.11 -17.99
CA GLY A 207 3.16 14.11 -19.27
C GLY A 207 4.23 13.04 -19.41
N THR A 208 4.40 12.17 -18.42
CA THR A 208 5.35 11.05 -18.50
C THR A 208 4.85 10.00 -19.49
N THR A 209 5.70 9.60 -20.43
CA THR A 209 5.48 8.44 -21.32
C THR A 209 6.22 7.22 -20.77
N LEU A 210 5.49 6.12 -20.63
CA LEU A 210 5.99 4.82 -20.21
C LEU A 210 5.80 3.80 -21.33
N VAL A 211 6.67 2.80 -21.40
CA VAL A 211 6.53 1.67 -22.34
C VAL A 211 6.01 0.47 -21.55
N VAL A 212 4.83 -0.01 -21.89
CA VAL A 212 4.23 -1.19 -21.24
C VAL A 212 4.99 -2.44 -21.67
N GLY A 213 5.35 -3.29 -20.72
CA GLY A 213 6.15 -4.50 -20.95
C GLY A 213 7.66 -4.27 -21.02
N ALA A 214 8.13 -3.02 -21.04
CA ALA A 214 9.55 -2.73 -20.88
C ALA A 214 9.94 -2.84 -19.40
N PHE A 215 10.95 -3.66 -19.10
CA PHE A 215 11.54 -3.66 -17.76
C PHE A 215 12.03 -2.23 -17.45
N PRO A 216 11.74 -1.65 -16.28
CA PRO A 216 12.04 -0.25 -16.04
C PRO A 216 13.54 0.01 -16.17
N ILE A 217 13.95 0.79 -17.17
CA ILE A 217 15.35 1.20 -17.37
C ILE A 217 15.78 2.17 -16.25
N TYR A 218 14.80 2.82 -15.58
CA TYR A 218 14.95 3.65 -14.39
C TYR A 218 13.81 3.38 -13.40
N GLY A 219 14.13 3.18 -12.12
CA GLY A 219 13.13 3.03 -11.06
C GLY A 219 12.35 1.71 -11.11
N ALA A 220 13.05 0.59 -11.23
CA ALA A 220 12.46 -0.76 -11.07
C ALA A 220 11.55 -0.81 -9.83
N PRO A 221 10.46 -1.60 -9.85
CA PRO A 221 9.60 -1.74 -8.68
C PRO A 221 10.47 -2.12 -7.48
N PRO A 222 10.38 -1.39 -6.36
CA PRO A 222 11.24 -1.64 -5.22
C PRO A 222 10.97 -3.06 -4.70
N ASP A 223 12.04 -3.80 -4.39
CA ASP A 223 11.88 -5.05 -3.64
C ASP A 223 11.14 -4.73 -2.34
N LEU A 224 9.97 -5.34 -2.15
CA LEU A 224 9.20 -5.17 -0.94
C LEU A 224 10.01 -5.75 0.23
N PRO A 225 10.33 -4.96 1.27
CA PRO A 225 11.13 -5.45 2.38
C PRO A 225 10.36 -6.55 3.10
N ARG A 226 11.00 -7.72 3.24
CA ARG A 226 10.38 -8.86 3.89
C ARG A 226 10.14 -8.62 5.37
N ARG A 227 11.01 -7.90 6.08
CA ARG A 227 10.90 -7.66 7.52
C ARG A 227 10.97 -6.17 7.83
N THR A 228 9.88 -5.67 8.40
CA THR A 228 9.75 -4.29 8.86
C THR A 228 9.49 -4.26 10.36
N LEU A 229 10.25 -3.46 11.09
CA LEU A 229 9.94 -3.07 12.48
C LEU A 229 9.39 -1.65 12.52
N VAL A 230 8.21 -1.46 13.12
CA VAL A 230 7.56 -0.16 13.31
C VAL A 230 7.56 0.19 14.79
N LEU A 231 8.42 1.13 15.17
CA LEU A 231 8.56 1.67 16.51
C LEU A 231 7.70 2.91 16.69
N GLY A 232 7.36 3.25 17.94
CA GLY A 232 6.75 4.53 18.26
C GLY A 232 6.18 4.59 19.66
N GLY A 233 5.86 5.80 20.11
CA GLY A 233 5.20 6.01 21.38
C GLY A 233 3.77 5.46 21.44
N ALA A 234 3.15 5.56 22.61
CA ALA A 234 1.72 5.31 22.76
C ALA A 234 0.93 6.31 21.89
N ARG A 235 -0.10 5.82 21.20
CA ARG A 235 -0.98 6.62 20.31
C ARG A 235 -0.23 7.39 19.22
N SER A 236 0.97 6.97 18.83
CA SER A 236 1.73 7.64 17.78
C SER A 236 1.24 7.35 16.36
N GLY A 237 0.39 6.34 16.16
CA GLY A 237 -0.07 5.89 14.84
C GLY A 237 0.70 4.68 14.28
N LYS A 238 1.61 4.06 15.04
CA LYS A 238 2.42 2.92 14.58
C LYS A 238 1.64 1.70 14.08
N SER A 239 0.50 1.35 14.71
CA SER A 239 -0.34 0.24 14.23
C SER A 239 -0.98 0.56 12.87
N VAL A 240 -1.42 1.81 12.66
CA VAL A 240 -1.96 2.26 11.36
C VAL A 240 -0.88 2.24 10.28
N GLU A 241 0.34 2.67 10.61
CA GLU A 241 1.47 2.58 9.68
C GLU A 241 1.83 1.12 9.36
N ALA A 242 1.78 0.22 10.34
CA ALA A 242 2.02 -1.21 10.11
C ALA A 242 0.94 -1.84 9.23
N GLU A 243 -0.33 -1.47 9.42
CA GLU A 243 -1.45 -1.97 8.62
C GLU A 243 -1.36 -1.53 7.17
N ARG A 244 -1.09 -0.24 6.92
CA ARG A 244 -0.91 0.33 5.57
C ARG A 244 0.13 -0.38 4.72
N ARG A 245 1.17 -0.95 5.36
CA ARG A 245 2.20 -1.73 4.65
C ARG A 245 1.68 -3.04 4.09
N LEU A 246 0.60 -3.57 4.64
CA LEU A 246 0.03 -4.86 4.29
C LEU A 246 -1.37 -4.77 3.66
N GLU A 247 -2.00 -3.59 3.60
CA GLU A 247 -3.34 -3.39 3.02
C GLU A 247 -3.45 -3.86 1.56
N ALA A 248 -2.34 -3.83 0.83
CA ALA A 248 -2.27 -4.31 -0.55
C ALA A 248 -1.87 -5.79 -0.69
N PHE A 249 -1.73 -6.54 0.42
CA PHE A 249 -1.44 -7.97 0.40
C PHE A 249 -2.75 -8.76 0.39
N PRO A 250 -2.83 -9.87 -0.38
CA PRO A 250 -4.07 -10.64 -0.53
C PRO A 250 -4.52 -11.27 0.78
N GLU A 251 -3.57 -11.79 1.57
CA GLU A 251 -3.83 -12.45 2.84
C GLU A 251 -2.83 -11.98 3.90
N VAL A 252 -3.33 -11.74 5.11
CA VAL A 252 -2.54 -11.31 6.26
C VAL A 252 -3.05 -12.00 7.51
N VAL A 253 -2.12 -12.50 8.34
CA VAL A 253 -2.40 -12.93 9.70
C VAL A 253 -1.97 -11.82 10.65
N TYR A 254 -2.96 -11.18 11.27
CA TYR A 254 -2.77 -10.20 12.33
C TYR A 254 -2.62 -10.93 13.67
N VAL A 255 -1.43 -10.87 14.26
CA VAL A 255 -1.10 -11.50 15.53
C VAL A 255 -1.24 -10.49 16.66
N ALA A 256 -2.33 -10.61 17.43
CA ALA A 256 -2.64 -9.77 18.57
C ALA A 256 -2.05 -10.37 19.85
N THR A 257 -0.86 -9.90 20.24
CA THR A 257 -0.14 -10.40 21.44
C THR A 257 -0.68 -9.83 22.75
N GLY A 258 -1.64 -8.90 22.69
CA GLY A 258 -2.28 -8.32 23.87
C GLY A 258 -3.43 -9.14 24.45
N GLY A 259 -3.96 -10.10 23.68
CA GLY A 259 -5.14 -10.89 24.03
C GLY A 259 -6.37 -10.07 24.43
N THR A 260 -7.37 -10.76 24.99
CA THR A 260 -8.54 -10.15 25.61
C THR A 260 -8.26 -9.90 27.10
N ARG A 261 -8.34 -8.64 27.54
CA ARG A 261 -8.29 -8.31 28.98
C ARG A 261 -9.71 -8.33 29.54
N GLU A 262 -10.05 -9.37 30.29
CA GLU A 262 -11.35 -9.49 30.95
C GLU A 262 -11.60 -8.28 31.87
N GLY A 263 -12.76 -7.63 31.70
CA GLY A 263 -13.19 -6.53 32.56
C GLY A 263 -12.65 -5.13 32.23
N ASP A 264 -11.99 -4.93 31.08
CA ASP A 264 -11.54 -3.60 30.61
C ASP A 264 -12.36 -3.15 29.37
N PRO A 265 -13.42 -2.34 29.56
CA PRO A 265 -14.24 -1.84 28.46
C PRO A 265 -13.50 -0.90 27.50
N GLU A 266 -12.48 -0.17 27.96
CA GLU A 266 -11.66 0.68 27.11
C GLU A 266 -10.79 -0.18 26.18
N TRP A 267 -10.20 -1.26 26.72
CA TRP A 267 -9.48 -2.25 25.93
C TRP A 267 -10.38 -2.92 24.90
N ALA A 268 -11.57 -3.36 25.30
CA ALA A 268 -12.53 -4.00 24.40
C ALA A 268 -12.97 -3.06 23.26
N SER A 269 -13.27 -1.79 23.57
CA SER A 269 -13.59 -0.78 22.56
C SER A 269 -12.43 -0.54 21.59
N ARG A 270 -11.20 -0.47 22.10
CA ARG A 270 -9.99 -0.32 21.28
C ARG A 270 -9.77 -1.50 20.34
N VAL A 271 -9.96 -2.73 20.83
CA VAL A 271 -9.89 -3.95 20.02
C VAL A 271 -10.96 -3.93 18.93
N GLY A 272 -12.20 -3.53 19.26
CA GLY A 272 -13.28 -3.36 18.28
C GLY A 272 -12.90 -2.42 17.13
N LEU A 273 -12.46 -1.19 17.47
CA LEU A 273 -12.00 -0.22 16.47
C LEU A 273 -10.80 -0.71 15.63
N HIS A 274 -9.94 -1.57 16.18
CA HIS A 274 -8.84 -2.16 15.43
C HIS A 274 -9.31 -3.27 14.50
N ARG A 275 -10.30 -4.07 14.89
CA ARG A 275 -10.88 -5.11 14.04
C ARG A 275 -11.70 -4.52 12.90
N ASP A 276 -12.55 -3.53 13.19
CA ASP A 276 -13.44 -2.89 12.19
C ASP A 276 -12.66 -2.18 11.06
N ARG A 277 -11.42 -1.78 11.34
CA ARG A 277 -10.54 -1.11 10.36
C ARG A 277 -9.86 -2.10 9.39
N ARG A 278 -9.73 -3.37 9.74
CA ARG A 278 -8.94 -4.33 8.96
C ARG A 278 -9.71 -4.78 7.72
N PRO A 279 -9.02 -5.04 6.59
CA PRO A 279 -9.63 -5.72 5.46
C PRO A 279 -10.24 -7.05 5.89
N GLY A 280 -11.44 -7.37 5.38
CA GLY A 280 -12.17 -8.60 5.77
C GLY A 280 -11.44 -9.90 5.41
N ALA A 281 -10.44 -9.86 4.52
CA ALA A 281 -9.59 -10.99 4.17
C ALA A 281 -8.53 -11.31 5.24
N TRP A 282 -8.32 -10.44 6.23
CA TRP A 282 -7.30 -10.66 7.25
C TRP A 282 -7.79 -11.61 8.33
N ARG A 283 -6.97 -12.61 8.68
CA ARG A 283 -7.20 -13.48 9.83
C ARG A 283 -6.57 -12.84 11.07
N THR A 284 -7.22 -12.97 12.23
CA THR A 284 -6.64 -12.54 13.51
C THR A 284 -6.32 -13.76 14.37
N GLU A 285 -5.10 -13.84 14.89
CA GLU A 285 -4.64 -14.84 15.86
C GLU A 285 -4.31 -14.11 17.17
N GLU A 286 -4.92 -14.52 18.29
CA GLU A 286 -4.61 -13.98 19.61
C GLU A 286 -3.62 -14.90 20.32
N THR A 287 -2.32 -14.62 20.20
CA THR A 287 -1.27 -15.47 20.77
C THR A 287 0.02 -14.68 21.03
N CYS A 288 0.78 -15.12 22.04
CA CYS A 288 2.17 -14.73 22.26
C CYS A 288 3.17 -15.78 21.75
N ASP A 289 2.69 -16.94 21.28
CA ASP A 289 3.52 -17.97 20.69
C ASP A 289 3.81 -17.66 19.22
N LEU A 290 4.82 -16.79 19.01
CA LEU A 290 5.15 -16.23 17.70
C LEU A 290 6.02 -17.17 16.85
N VAL A 291 6.78 -18.07 17.48
CA VAL A 291 7.80 -18.89 16.80
C VAL A 291 7.15 -19.82 15.76
N PRO A 292 6.11 -20.60 16.07
CA PRO A 292 5.46 -21.47 15.08
C PRO A 292 4.89 -20.69 13.89
N LEU A 293 4.38 -19.47 14.12
CA LEU A 293 3.87 -18.62 13.05
C LEU A 293 4.99 -18.13 12.13
N LEU A 294 6.16 -17.81 12.69
CA LEU A 294 7.32 -17.36 11.92
C LEU A 294 8.00 -18.51 11.15
N GLU A 295 7.93 -19.73 11.68
CA GLU A 295 8.49 -20.94 11.07
C GLU A 295 7.61 -21.56 9.97
N GLU A 296 6.35 -21.14 9.84
CA GLU A 296 5.47 -21.56 8.76
C GLU A 296 6.04 -21.11 7.39
N ASP A 297 6.54 -22.07 6.62
CA ASP A 297 6.98 -21.84 5.25
C ASP A 297 5.78 -21.47 4.35
N ASP A 298 5.97 -20.48 3.47
CA ASP A 298 5.00 -20.03 2.46
C ASP A 298 3.63 -19.57 2.99
N GLY A 299 3.53 -19.24 4.28
CA GLY A 299 2.32 -18.66 4.88
C GLY A 299 2.06 -17.19 4.49
N PRO A 300 0.83 -16.67 4.71
CA PRO A 300 0.47 -15.26 4.45
C PRO A 300 1.38 -14.24 5.14
N ALA A 301 1.29 -12.96 4.79
CA ALA A 301 2.04 -11.93 5.51
C ALA A 301 1.62 -11.88 7.00
N LEU A 302 2.57 -11.56 7.89
CA LEU A 302 2.36 -11.46 9.33
C LEU A 302 2.39 -10.00 9.79
N LEU A 303 1.38 -9.58 10.55
CA LEU A 303 1.41 -8.34 11.30
C LEU A 303 1.41 -8.64 12.79
N ILE A 304 2.52 -8.40 13.49
CA ILE A 304 2.65 -8.64 14.93
C ILE A 304 2.38 -7.33 15.70
N ASP A 305 1.28 -7.25 16.46
CA ASP A 305 0.93 -6.08 17.28
C ASP A 305 0.67 -6.53 18.74
N CYS A 306 1.58 -6.31 19.69
CA CYS A 306 2.93 -5.74 19.54
C CYS A 306 3.98 -6.47 20.40
N LEU A 307 5.25 -6.35 20.01
CA LEU A 307 6.38 -6.95 20.72
C LEU A 307 6.49 -6.52 22.20
N SER A 308 5.95 -5.36 22.57
CA SER A 308 5.93 -4.95 23.98
C SER A 308 4.98 -5.77 24.85
N LEU A 309 3.86 -6.24 24.29
CA LEU A 309 2.94 -7.13 25.02
C LEU A 309 3.45 -8.57 25.00
N TRP A 310 4.04 -9.01 23.88
CA TRP A 310 4.82 -10.25 23.85
C TRP A 310 5.90 -10.28 24.94
N LEU A 311 6.67 -9.20 25.10
CA LEU A 311 7.69 -9.12 26.14
C LEU A 311 7.09 -9.19 27.54
N THR A 312 5.91 -8.60 27.75
CA THR A 312 5.23 -8.63 29.04
C THR A 312 4.87 -10.07 29.41
N ASP A 313 4.30 -10.82 28.46
CA ASP A 313 4.00 -12.25 28.61
C ASP A 313 5.26 -13.09 28.84
N ALA A 314 6.32 -12.90 28.05
CA ALA A 314 7.60 -13.59 28.24
C ALA A 314 8.21 -13.29 29.62
N MET A 315 8.09 -12.06 30.11
CA MET A 315 8.52 -11.67 31.45
C MET A 315 7.66 -12.32 32.56
N ASP A 316 6.35 -12.46 32.36
CA ASP A 316 5.46 -13.18 33.28
C ASP A 316 5.86 -14.65 33.40
N GLN A 317 6.08 -15.33 32.27
CA GLN A 317 6.45 -16.76 32.23
C GLN A 317 7.71 -17.09 33.02
N VAL A 318 8.72 -16.20 32.96
CA VAL A 318 10.01 -16.41 33.64
C VAL A 318 10.06 -15.76 35.03
N GLY A 319 8.94 -15.19 35.50
CA GLY A 319 8.86 -14.53 36.81
C GLY A 319 9.72 -13.27 36.92
N ALA A 320 9.93 -12.53 35.83
CA ALA A 320 10.84 -11.40 35.76
C ALA A 320 10.40 -10.19 36.59
N TRP A 321 9.17 -10.16 37.10
CA TRP A 321 8.67 -9.06 37.94
C TRP A 321 9.11 -9.18 39.40
N ASP A 322 9.56 -10.36 39.82
CA ASP A 322 10.10 -10.62 41.15
C ASP A 322 11.63 -10.59 41.11
N ASP A 323 12.24 -9.81 42.00
CA ASP A 323 13.69 -9.57 41.98
C ASP A 323 14.49 -10.84 42.32
N ALA A 324 13.97 -11.72 43.18
CA ALA A 324 14.65 -12.95 43.55
C ALA A 324 14.59 -13.98 42.40
N LYS A 325 13.43 -14.13 41.75
CA LYS A 325 13.28 -15.01 40.58
C LYS A 325 14.11 -14.52 39.39
N TRP A 326 14.11 -13.22 39.14
CA TRP A 326 14.92 -12.60 38.10
C TRP A 326 16.42 -12.89 38.30
N ALA A 327 16.93 -12.70 39.52
CA ALA A 327 18.33 -12.92 39.85
C ALA A 327 18.75 -14.40 39.80
N ALA A 328 17.84 -15.33 40.11
CA ALA A 328 18.14 -16.76 40.09
C ALA A 328 18.27 -17.33 38.66
N ASP A 329 17.27 -17.08 37.81
CA ASP A 329 17.22 -17.65 36.45
C ASP A 329 16.42 -16.81 35.44
N GLY A 330 15.51 -15.93 35.89
CA GLY A 330 14.61 -15.19 35.01
C GLY A 330 15.32 -14.41 33.89
N GLU A 331 16.48 -13.83 34.16
CA GLU A 331 17.28 -13.12 33.14
C GLU A 331 17.77 -14.06 32.03
N ARG A 332 18.28 -15.25 32.39
CA ARG A 332 18.77 -16.22 31.40
C ARG A 332 17.61 -16.81 30.61
N ALA A 333 16.51 -17.16 31.29
CA ALA A 333 15.32 -17.69 30.66
C ALA A 333 14.70 -16.69 29.66
N LEU A 334 14.58 -15.40 30.03
CA LEU A 334 14.08 -14.37 29.10
C LEU A 334 14.98 -14.24 27.87
N ARG A 335 16.31 -14.24 28.07
CA ARG A 335 17.26 -14.17 26.96
C ARG A 335 17.14 -15.35 26.02
N ALA A 336 16.85 -16.55 26.52
CA ALA A 336 16.60 -17.72 25.69
C ALA A 336 15.37 -17.52 24.79
N LEU A 337 14.24 -17.07 25.36
CA LEU A 337 13.01 -16.77 24.61
C LEU A 337 13.23 -15.68 23.55
N VAL A 338 13.95 -14.61 23.89
CA VAL A 338 14.29 -13.55 22.92
C VAL A 338 15.20 -14.08 21.80
N THR A 339 16.18 -14.92 22.14
CA THR A 339 17.10 -15.52 21.15
C THR A 339 16.34 -16.42 20.19
N GLU A 340 15.42 -17.23 20.69
CA GLU A 340 14.56 -18.11 19.90
C GLU A 340 13.67 -17.30 18.95
N LEU A 341 12.98 -16.26 19.45
CA LEU A 341 12.18 -15.37 18.61
C LEU A 341 13.01 -14.72 17.50
N VAL A 342 14.18 -14.18 17.83
CA VAL A 342 15.06 -13.51 16.87
C VAL A 342 15.58 -14.50 15.82
N ALA A 343 15.88 -15.74 16.21
CA ALA A 343 16.26 -16.80 15.27
C ALA A 343 15.11 -17.14 14.30
N ALA A 344 13.86 -17.20 14.78
CA ALA A 344 12.69 -17.42 13.93
C ALA A 344 12.47 -16.26 12.94
N VAL A 345 12.60 -15.00 13.40
CA VAL A 345 12.53 -13.81 12.53
C VAL A 345 13.66 -13.79 11.49
N ARG A 346 14.85 -14.28 11.85
CA ARG A 346 15.95 -14.41 10.89
C ARG A 346 15.64 -15.42 9.80
N ALA A 347 15.07 -16.56 10.17
CA ALA A 347 14.83 -17.70 9.29
C ALA A 347 13.56 -17.58 8.43
N THR A 348 12.58 -16.80 8.88
CA THR A 348 11.27 -16.69 8.20
C THR A 348 11.39 -16.20 6.76
N ARG A 349 10.61 -16.82 5.88
CA ARG A 349 10.44 -16.40 4.48
C ARG A 349 9.20 -15.54 4.27
N ARG A 350 8.34 -15.46 5.27
CA ARG A 350 7.11 -14.67 5.24
C ARG A 350 7.46 -13.19 5.23
N THR A 351 6.56 -12.38 4.67
CA THR A 351 6.60 -10.93 4.90
C THR A 351 6.11 -10.66 6.32
N VAL A 352 6.89 -9.95 7.13
CA VAL A 352 6.62 -9.66 8.54
C VAL A 352 6.68 -8.15 8.79
N VAL A 353 5.63 -7.62 9.39
CA VAL A 353 5.59 -6.27 9.95
C VAL A 353 5.33 -6.38 11.45
N ALA A 354 6.31 -6.01 12.27
CA ALA A 354 6.19 -6.03 13.72
C ALA A 354 6.04 -4.62 14.28
N VAL A 355 5.12 -4.44 15.23
CA VAL A 355 4.92 -3.19 15.97
C VAL A 355 5.57 -3.32 17.33
N SER A 356 6.29 -2.28 17.77
CA SER A 356 6.76 -2.19 19.14
C SER A 356 6.71 -0.77 19.69
N ASN A 357 6.64 -0.66 21.01
CA ASN A 357 6.69 0.63 21.69
C ASN A 357 8.14 1.11 21.82
N GLU A 358 8.35 2.41 21.60
CA GLU A 358 9.56 3.11 22.04
C GLU A 358 9.29 3.76 23.41
N VAL A 359 9.94 3.25 24.45
CA VAL A 359 9.73 3.65 25.85
C VAL A 359 11.00 4.20 26.52
N GLY A 360 12.14 4.13 25.84
CA GLY A 360 13.45 4.54 26.34
C GLY A 360 13.71 6.04 26.26
N SER A 361 12.88 6.79 25.53
CA SER A 361 13.04 8.23 25.32
C SER A 361 12.45 9.10 26.45
N GLY A 362 12.07 8.50 27.58
CA GLY A 362 11.45 9.18 28.73
C GLY A 362 12.34 9.19 29.99
N VAL A 363 11.75 9.60 31.12
CA VAL A 363 12.42 9.58 32.43
C VAL A 363 12.65 8.14 32.89
N VAL A 364 13.69 7.92 33.69
CA VAL A 364 13.96 6.62 34.34
C VAL A 364 12.78 6.23 35.25
N PRO A 365 12.17 5.05 35.08
CA PRO A 365 11.09 4.61 35.95
C PRO A 365 11.51 4.52 37.42
N ALA A 366 10.60 4.91 38.32
CA ALA A 366 10.85 4.87 39.75
C ALA A 366 10.95 3.44 40.31
N THR A 367 10.22 2.49 39.73
CA THR A 367 10.18 1.09 40.16
C THR A 367 11.27 0.26 39.48
N ALA A 368 11.78 -0.77 40.19
CA ALA A 368 12.74 -1.71 39.63
C ALA A 368 12.16 -2.48 38.42
N SER A 369 10.91 -2.93 38.53
CA SER A 369 10.15 -3.59 37.46
C SER A 369 10.00 -2.71 36.21
N GLY A 370 9.71 -1.41 36.39
CA GLY A 370 9.60 -0.47 35.28
C GLY A 370 10.92 -0.24 34.56
N ARG A 371 12.03 -0.12 35.32
CA ARG A 371 13.38 -0.03 34.74
C ARG A 371 13.73 -1.30 33.96
N ARG A 372 13.47 -2.48 34.55
CA ARG A 372 13.71 -3.78 33.91
C ARG A 372 12.95 -3.90 32.60
N PHE A 373 11.64 -3.65 32.59
CA PHE A 373 10.83 -3.71 31.38
C PHE A 373 11.34 -2.74 30.29
N ARG A 374 11.63 -1.49 30.65
CA ARG A 374 12.17 -0.51 29.71
C ARG A 374 13.48 -0.99 29.08
N ASP A 375 14.40 -1.50 29.90
CA ASP A 375 15.72 -1.94 29.45
C ASP A 375 15.62 -3.21 28.58
N GLU A 376 14.80 -4.19 28.97
CA GLU A 376 14.58 -5.40 28.17
C GLU A 376 13.83 -5.12 26.87
N LEU A 377 12.87 -4.19 26.86
CA LEU A 377 12.19 -3.77 25.62
C LEU A 377 13.15 -3.09 24.66
N GLY A 378 14.08 -2.27 25.18
CA GLY A 378 15.17 -1.70 24.38
C GLY A 378 16.06 -2.78 23.75
N ARG A 379 16.44 -3.81 24.51
CA ARG A 379 17.24 -4.93 24.00
C ARG A 379 16.48 -5.76 22.97
N LEU A 380 15.21 -6.08 23.23
CA LEU A 380 14.35 -6.79 22.27
C LEU A 380 14.20 -6.00 20.97
N ASN A 381 13.86 -4.71 21.06
CA ASN A 381 13.72 -3.84 19.89
C ASN A 381 15.02 -3.80 19.07
N ALA A 382 16.18 -3.68 19.72
CA ALA A 382 17.47 -3.67 19.04
C ALA A 382 17.80 -5.01 18.37
N ALA A 383 17.54 -6.13 19.04
CA ALA A 383 17.78 -7.47 18.49
C ALA A 383 16.86 -7.76 17.30
N PHE A 384 15.57 -7.46 17.42
CA PHE A 384 14.59 -7.63 16.34
C PHE A 384 14.90 -6.72 15.15
N ALA A 385 15.25 -5.44 15.41
CA ALA A 385 15.70 -4.51 14.38
C ALA A 385 16.94 -5.00 13.64
N GLY A 386 17.82 -5.77 14.31
CA GLY A 386 18.99 -6.41 13.70
C GLY A 386 18.64 -7.33 12.52
N GLU A 387 17.45 -7.93 12.54
CA GLU A 387 16.98 -8.86 11.52
C GLU A 387 16.03 -8.22 10.49
N CYS A 388 15.73 -6.93 10.61
CA CYS A 388 14.81 -6.22 9.71
C CYS A 388 15.55 -5.43 8.62
N GLU A 389 15.08 -5.52 7.38
CA GLU A 389 15.54 -4.64 6.31
C GLU A 389 15.06 -3.20 6.56
N HIS A 390 13.83 -3.03 7.06
CA HIS A 390 13.25 -1.72 7.34
C HIS A 390 12.98 -1.50 8.82
N VAL A 391 13.36 -0.33 9.32
CA VAL A 391 13.06 0.10 10.69
C VAL A 391 12.51 1.52 10.65
N LEU A 392 11.31 1.69 11.19
CA LEU A 392 10.60 2.97 11.23
C LEU A 392 10.39 3.43 12.66
N LEU A 393 10.42 4.75 12.86
CA LEU A 393 9.92 5.41 14.06
C LEU A 393 8.71 6.26 13.70
N VAL A 394 7.56 6.01 14.33
CA VAL A 394 6.33 6.76 14.07
C VAL A 394 6.09 7.76 15.19
N VAL A 395 5.98 9.05 14.81
CA VAL A 395 5.73 10.19 15.70
C VAL A 395 4.61 11.04 15.09
N ALA A 396 3.55 11.30 15.85
CA ALA A 396 2.39 12.08 15.37
C ALA A 396 1.81 11.60 14.03
N GLY A 397 1.79 10.28 13.82
CA GLY A 397 1.32 9.64 12.58
C GLY A 397 2.30 9.73 11.41
N GLN A 398 3.47 10.34 11.60
CA GLN A 398 4.52 10.46 10.58
C GLN A 398 5.58 9.37 10.79
N ALA A 399 5.91 8.64 9.74
CA ALA A 399 6.95 7.63 9.77
C ALA A 399 8.31 8.23 9.41
N LEU A 400 9.27 8.10 10.31
CA LEU A 400 10.68 8.39 10.07
C LEU A 400 11.40 7.09 9.75
N VAL A 401 12.13 7.06 8.63
CA VAL A 401 12.93 5.91 8.23
C VAL A 401 14.25 5.93 9.02
N LEU A 402 14.44 4.96 9.91
CA LEU A 402 15.71 4.74 10.61
C LEU A 402 16.63 3.82 9.80
N ARG A 403 16.04 2.89 9.05
CA ARG A 403 16.67 1.99 8.08
C ARG A 403 15.68 1.68 6.97
N GLY A 404 16.12 1.73 5.72
CA GLY A 404 15.34 1.36 4.54
C GLY A 404 16.08 1.69 3.25
#